data_AF-A0A7V8XLY9-F1
#
_entry.id   AF-A0A7V8XLY9-F1
#
_cell.length_a   1.000
_cell.length_b   1.000
_cell.length_c   1.000
_cell.angle_alpha   90.00
_cell.angle_beta   90.00
_cell.angle_gamma   90.00
#
_symmetry.space_group_name_H-M   'P 1'
#
loop_
_entity.id
_entity.type
_entity.pdbx_description
1 polymer ?
#
loop_
_entity_poly.entity_id
_entity_poly.type
_entity_poly.pdbx_seq_one_letter_code
_entity_poly.pdbx_strand_id
1 'polypeptide(L)'
;MSERALAWDGCANIRDLGGHPLVGGGTTAYAAVVRADSIRRLSPGGWRELVGYGIQTIVDLRRHDELAADPPGEAPVEVVHVPLLPGPDWPHWPEIEVVSRAAPDGASSTRDVYLAFLDRFAPRFAKAISTVAAAPPGGVLVHCMVGKDRTGLVVALLLRLAGVPMAEIAADYAQSEHN
;
A
#
# COMPACT_ATOMS: atom_id res chain seq x y z
N MET A 1 -4.15 18.52 11.52
CA MET A 1 -3.81 17.54 10.46
C MET A 1 -2.49 16.91 10.87
N SER A 2 -2.36 15.59 10.79
CA SER A 2 -1.10 14.89 11.07
C SER A 2 0.01 15.43 10.15
N GLU A 3 1.23 15.63 10.64
CA GLU A 3 2.38 16.08 9.82
C GLU A 3 2.65 15.18 8.61
N ARG A 4 2.12 13.95 8.65
CA ARG A 4 2.24 12.94 7.59
C ARG A 4 1.19 13.04 6.49
N ALA A 5 0.09 13.76 6.72
CA ALA A 5 -0.98 13.86 5.73
C ALA A 5 -0.50 14.71 4.55
N LEU A 6 -0.59 14.14 3.35
CA LEU A 6 -0.26 14.83 2.12
C LEU A 6 -1.56 15.19 1.39
N ALA A 7 -1.49 16.16 0.50
CA ALA A 7 -2.60 16.52 -0.37
C ALA A 7 -2.04 16.69 -1.78
N TRP A 8 -2.25 15.68 -2.63
CA TRP A 8 -1.88 15.74 -4.05
C TRP A 8 -3.15 15.71 -4.89
N ASP A 9 -3.26 16.67 -5.80
CA ASP A 9 -4.49 16.85 -6.56
C ASP A 9 -4.83 15.60 -7.39
N GLY A 10 -6.04 15.08 -7.16
CA GLY A 10 -6.53 13.86 -7.79
C GLY A 10 -6.21 12.56 -7.04
N CYS A 11 -5.50 12.60 -5.91
CA CYS A 11 -5.16 11.43 -5.11
C CYS A 11 -5.73 11.54 -3.68
N ALA A 12 -6.15 10.41 -3.13
CA ALA A 12 -6.75 10.31 -1.82
C ALA A 12 -6.02 9.28 -0.96
N ASN A 13 -6.36 9.22 0.33
CA ASN A 13 -5.80 8.26 1.28
C ASN A 13 -4.25 8.29 1.30
N ILE A 14 -3.69 9.48 1.06
CA ILE A 14 -2.26 9.71 0.89
C ILE A 14 -1.60 10.20 2.18
N ARG A 15 -0.50 9.55 2.55
CA ARG A 15 0.32 9.96 3.70
C ARG A 15 1.73 9.39 3.64
N ASP A 16 2.66 10.16 4.21
CA ASP A 16 4.00 9.71 4.52
C ASP A 16 3.99 8.70 5.68
N LEU A 17 4.86 7.71 5.63
CA LEU A 17 5.13 6.76 6.71
C LEU A 17 6.29 7.20 7.60
N GLY A 18 6.85 8.40 7.40
CA GLY A 18 7.80 9.04 8.31
C GLY A 18 7.22 9.34 9.69
N GLY A 19 8.08 9.52 10.69
CA GLY A 19 7.69 9.93 12.03
C GLY A 19 7.03 8.85 12.90
N HIS A 20 6.91 7.60 12.44
CA HIS A 20 6.47 6.50 13.31
C HIS A 20 7.57 6.15 14.32
N PRO A 21 7.26 6.00 15.62
CA PRO A 21 8.26 5.66 16.62
C PRO A 21 8.76 4.23 16.44
N LEU A 22 10.05 3.99 16.70
CA LEU A 22 10.67 2.67 16.63
C LEU A 22 10.87 2.06 18.02
N VAL A 23 10.79 0.73 18.11
CA VAL A 23 11.20 -0.03 19.29
C VAL A 23 12.71 0.15 19.47
N GLY A 24 13.12 0.92 20.48
CA GLY A 24 14.53 1.25 20.74
C GLY A 24 14.88 2.74 20.54
N GLY A 25 13.91 3.55 20.11
CA GLY A 25 14.09 5.00 19.96
C GLY A 25 14.31 5.44 18.52
N GLY A 26 14.09 6.74 18.27
CA GLY A 26 14.05 7.30 16.92
C GLY A 26 12.71 7.08 16.22
N THR A 27 12.64 7.49 14.95
CA THR A 27 11.46 7.39 14.11
C THR A 27 11.80 6.94 12.70
N THR A 28 10.81 6.42 11.96
CA THR A 28 10.92 6.26 10.51
C THR A 28 11.26 7.59 9.84
N ALA A 29 12.04 7.54 8.76
CA ALA A 29 12.44 8.72 7.99
C ALA A 29 11.27 9.26 7.16
N TYR A 30 11.13 10.59 7.15
CA TYR A 30 10.19 11.29 6.25
C TYR A 30 10.64 11.18 4.79
N ALA A 31 9.66 11.26 3.88
CA ALA A 31 9.81 11.14 2.43
C ALA A 31 10.44 9.83 1.93
N ALA A 32 10.60 8.82 2.80
CA ALA A 32 11.15 7.53 2.42
C ALA A 32 10.09 6.64 1.75
N VAL A 33 8.93 6.49 2.39
CA VAL A 33 7.82 5.69 1.85
C VAL A 33 6.50 6.46 2.07
N VAL A 34 5.77 6.64 0.98
CA VAL A 34 4.41 7.20 0.97
C VAL A 34 3.44 6.09 0.61
N ARG A 35 2.27 6.08 1.23
CA ARG A 35 1.14 5.26 0.80
C ARG A 35 0.05 6.14 0.20
N ALA A 36 -0.71 5.61 -0.75
CA ALA A 36 -1.81 6.31 -1.40
C ALA A 36 -2.88 5.36 -1.95
N ASP A 37 -4.02 5.93 -2.37
CA ASP A 37 -4.90 5.28 -3.34
C ASP A 37 -4.30 5.29 -4.76
N SER A 38 -5.07 4.87 -5.77
CA SER A 38 -4.57 4.82 -7.14
C SER A 38 -4.15 6.19 -7.67
N ILE A 39 -2.92 6.25 -8.19
CA ILE A 39 -2.36 7.43 -8.88
C ILE A 39 -3.08 7.78 -10.20
N ARG A 40 -4.02 6.96 -10.67
CA ARG A 40 -4.71 7.12 -11.97
C ARG A 40 -5.34 8.49 -12.18
N ARG A 41 -5.75 9.15 -11.09
CA ARG A 41 -6.48 10.41 -11.11
C ARG A 41 -5.58 11.61 -10.83
N LEU A 42 -4.28 11.41 -10.58
CA LEU A 42 -3.35 12.52 -10.37
C LEU A 42 -3.45 13.48 -11.55
N SER A 43 -3.77 14.74 -11.23
CA SER A 43 -3.75 15.80 -12.22
C SER A 43 -2.30 16.15 -12.58
N PRO A 44 -2.06 16.97 -13.61
CA PRO A 44 -0.72 17.55 -13.84
C PRO A 44 -0.20 18.33 -12.62
N GLY A 45 -1.08 18.85 -11.76
CA GLY A 45 -0.73 19.41 -10.45
C GLY A 45 -0.24 18.32 -9.49
N GLY A 46 -1.06 17.27 -9.31
CA GLY A 46 -0.74 16.13 -8.45
C GLY A 46 0.59 15.46 -8.80
N TRP A 47 0.91 15.31 -10.08
CA TRP A 47 2.20 14.78 -10.53
C TRP A 47 3.38 15.69 -10.14
N ARG A 48 3.23 17.02 -10.23
CA ARG A 48 4.26 17.95 -9.78
C ARG A 48 4.43 17.94 -8.27
N GLU A 49 3.35 17.76 -7.51
CA GLU A 49 3.41 17.63 -6.05
C GLU A 49 4.09 16.33 -5.64
N LEU A 50 3.76 15.21 -6.28
CA LEU A 50 4.40 13.91 -6.09
C LEU A 50 5.92 13.98 -6.35
N VAL A 51 6.31 14.53 -7.51
CA VAL A 51 7.72 14.66 -7.90
C VAL A 51 8.45 15.67 -7.01
N GLY A 52 7.82 16.80 -6.71
CA GLY A 52 8.37 17.84 -5.83
C GLY A 52 8.56 17.38 -4.39
N TYR A 53 7.77 16.41 -3.94
CA TYR A 53 7.95 15.74 -2.65
C TYR A 53 9.15 14.78 -2.63
N GLY A 54 9.66 14.41 -3.80
CA GLY A 54 10.85 13.55 -3.95
C GLY A 54 10.55 12.09 -4.25
N ILE A 55 9.31 11.74 -4.62
CA ILE A 55 9.01 10.37 -5.08
C ILE A 55 9.70 10.11 -6.42
N GLN A 56 10.41 8.99 -6.52
CA GLN A 56 11.12 8.54 -7.72
C GLN A 56 10.65 7.17 -8.21
N THR A 57 10.02 6.37 -7.34
CA THR A 57 9.54 5.04 -7.66
C THR A 57 8.11 4.84 -7.15
N ILE A 58 7.27 4.22 -7.97
CA ILE A 58 5.91 3.83 -7.64
C ILE A 58 5.80 2.31 -7.69
N VAL A 59 5.33 1.70 -6.61
CA VAL A 59 5.01 0.28 -6.54
C VAL A 59 3.49 0.11 -6.65
N ASP A 60 3.05 -0.32 -7.83
CA ASP A 60 1.63 -0.56 -8.14
C ASP A 60 1.25 -2.00 -7.79
N LEU A 61 0.42 -2.16 -6.75
CA LEU A 61 -0.05 -3.46 -6.24
C LEU A 61 -1.35 -3.95 -6.91
N ARG A 62 -1.87 -3.23 -7.90
CA ARG A 62 -3.08 -3.61 -8.63
C ARG A 62 -2.89 -4.96 -9.31
N ARG A 63 -3.98 -5.71 -9.41
CA ARG A 63 -4.01 -6.95 -10.19
C ARG A 63 -3.83 -6.61 -11.67
N HIS A 64 -3.47 -7.62 -12.48
CA HIS A 64 -3.33 -7.44 -13.92
C HIS A 64 -4.62 -6.93 -14.59
N ASP A 65 -5.79 -7.41 -14.17
CA ASP A 65 -7.09 -6.98 -14.71
C ASP A 65 -7.40 -5.52 -14.38
N GLU A 66 -7.10 -5.09 -13.15
CA GLU A 66 -7.29 -3.69 -12.73
C GLU A 66 -6.33 -2.75 -13.46
N LEU A 67 -5.08 -3.17 -13.68
CA LEU A 67 -4.10 -2.43 -14.48
C LEU A 67 -4.54 -2.34 -15.95
N ALA A 68 -5.04 -3.44 -16.54
CA ALA A 68 -5.46 -3.46 -17.93
C ALA A 68 -6.72 -2.62 -18.18
N ALA A 69 -7.65 -2.59 -17.23
CA ALA A 69 -8.85 -1.76 -17.30
C ALA A 69 -8.56 -0.26 -17.15
N ASP A 70 -7.44 0.07 -16.52
CA ASP A 70 -7.03 1.45 -16.21
C ASP A 70 -5.50 1.58 -16.30
N PRO A 71 -4.96 1.52 -17.53
CA PRO A 71 -3.53 1.51 -17.75
C PRO A 71 -2.92 2.84 -17.28
N PRO A 72 -1.74 2.82 -16.66
CA PRO A 72 -1.08 4.05 -16.25
C PRO A 72 -0.82 4.92 -17.48
N GLY A 73 -1.10 6.22 -17.37
CA GLY A 73 -0.55 7.21 -18.31
C GLY A 73 0.97 7.30 -18.19
N GLU A 74 1.60 8.14 -19.01
CA GLU A 74 3.02 8.43 -18.84
C GLU A 74 3.29 9.02 -17.46
N ALA A 75 4.02 8.28 -16.63
CA ALA A 75 4.46 8.73 -15.32
C ALA A 75 5.87 9.36 -15.45
N PRO A 76 6.12 10.53 -14.83
CA PRO A 76 7.45 11.17 -14.84
C PRO A 76 8.47 10.48 -13.90
N VAL A 77 8.12 9.31 -13.36
CA VAL A 77 8.88 8.53 -12.37
C VAL A 77 8.78 7.05 -12.71
N GLU A 78 9.65 6.22 -12.14
CA GLU A 78 9.62 4.77 -12.38
C GLU A 78 8.36 4.15 -11.78
N VAL A 79 7.65 3.33 -12.56
CA VAL A 79 6.50 2.54 -12.09
C VAL A 79 6.83 1.06 -12.19
N VAL A 80 6.89 0.39 -11.03
CA VAL A 80 7.12 -1.05 -10.92
C VAL A 80 5.81 -1.73 -10.56
N HIS A 81 5.25 -2.48 -11.51
CA HIS A 81 4.03 -3.25 -11.29
C HIS A 81 4.34 -4.55 -10.52
N VAL A 82 3.75 -4.69 -9.33
CA VAL A 82 3.90 -5.85 -8.45
C VAL A 82 2.52 -6.37 -8.04
N PRO A 83 1.83 -7.14 -8.91
CA PRO A 83 0.46 -7.57 -8.66
C PRO A 83 0.36 -8.46 -7.43
N LEU A 84 -0.27 -7.95 -6.38
CA LEU A 84 -0.24 -8.61 -5.08
C LEU A 84 -1.18 -9.82 -5.02
N LEU A 85 -2.36 -9.71 -5.62
CA LEU A 85 -3.41 -10.74 -5.64
C LEU A 85 -3.66 -11.24 -7.07
N PRO A 86 -4.18 -12.47 -7.24
CA PRO A 86 -4.49 -13.01 -8.56
C PRO A 86 -5.77 -12.40 -9.14
N GLY A 87 -5.95 -12.51 -10.45
CA GLY A 87 -7.12 -12.00 -11.17
C GLY A 87 -8.43 -12.71 -10.80
N PRO A 88 -9.57 -12.21 -11.29
CA PRO A 88 -10.90 -12.76 -10.97
C PRO A 88 -11.12 -14.20 -11.45
N ASP A 89 -10.32 -14.66 -12.43
CA ASP A 89 -10.34 -16.00 -13.00
C ASP A 89 -9.59 -17.05 -12.16
N TRP A 90 -8.98 -16.65 -11.04
CA TRP A 90 -8.25 -17.57 -10.19
C TRP A 90 -9.18 -18.61 -9.55
N PRO A 91 -8.95 -19.92 -9.76
CA PRO A 91 -9.93 -20.97 -9.44
C PRO A 91 -10.15 -21.18 -7.93
N HIS A 92 -9.32 -20.59 -7.09
CA HIS A 92 -9.35 -20.76 -5.63
C HIS A 92 -10.05 -19.61 -4.89
N TRP A 93 -10.67 -18.66 -5.60
CA TRP A 93 -11.56 -17.68 -4.96
C TRP A 93 -12.66 -18.30 -4.08
N PRO A 94 -13.29 -19.44 -4.46
CA PRO A 94 -14.27 -20.10 -3.59
C PRO A 94 -13.71 -20.51 -2.22
N GLU A 95 -12.42 -20.87 -2.13
CA GLU A 95 -11.79 -21.23 -0.85
C GLU A 95 -11.65 -20.00 0.06
N ILE A 96 -11.30 -18.84 -0.51
CA ILE A 96 -11.25 -17.56 0.22
C ILE A 96 -12.65 -17.13 0.67
N GLU A 97 -13.66 -17.35 -0.17
CA GLU A 97 -15.05 -17.05 0.18
C GLU A 97 -15.56 -17.91 1.34
N VAL A 98 -15.18 -19.19 1.39
CA VAL A 98 -15.47 -20.06 2.54
C VAL A 98 -14.84 -19.51 3.81
N VAL A 99 -13.58 -19.08 3.77
CA VAL A 99 -12.91 -18.42 4.91
C VAL A 99 -13.68 -17.17 5.35
N SER A 100 -14.05 -16.31 4.39
CA SER A 100 -14.77 -15.08 4.67
C SER A 100 -16.14 -15.32 5.31
N ARG A 101 -16.90 -16.31 4.82
CA ARG A 101 -18.25 -16.65 5.30
C ARG A 101 -18.27 -17.40 6.63
N ALA A 102 -17.17 -18.07 6.98
CA ALA A 102 -17.05 -18.79 8.25
C ALA A 102 -16.84 -17.85 9.45
N ALA A 103 -16.40 -16.61 9.20
CA ALA A 103 -16.13 -15.65 10.26
C ALA A 103 -17.43 -15.13 10.92
N PRO A 104 -17.42 -14.88 12.23
CA PRO A 104 -18.62 -14.47 12.98
C PRO A 104 -19.07 -13.03 12.69
N ASP A 105 -18.20 -12.18 12.15
CA ASP A 105 -18.46 -10.77 11.86
C ASP A 105 -17.52 -10.26 10.76
N GLY A 106 -17.75 -9.03 10.28
CA GLY A 106 -16.97 -8.44 9.19
C GLY A 106 -15.50 -8.17 9.52
N ALA A 107 -15.18 -7.84 10.78
CA ALA A 107 -13.81 -7.59 11.21
C ALA A 107 -13.01 -8.90 11.26
N SER A 108 -13.59 -9.95 11.84
CA SER A 108 -13.05 -11.31 11.83
C SER A 108 -12.91 -11.84 10.40
N SER A 109 -13.89 -11.57 9.53
CA SER A 109 -13.83 -11.96 8.11
C SER A 109 -12.65 -11.31 7.39
N THR A 110 -12.47 -10.00 7.59
CA THR A 110 -11.34 -9.26 7.00
C THR A 110 -10.01 -9.80 7.52
N ARG A 111 -9.88 -10.02 8.83
CA ARG A 111 -8.69 -10.62 9.44
C ARG A 111 -8.38 -11.98 8.82
N ASP A 112 -9.36 -12.88 8.75
CA ASP A 112 -9.15 -14.26 8.31
C ASP A 112 -8.82 -14.33 6.81
N VAL A 113 -9.45 -13.49 5.99
CA VAL A 113 -9.10 -13.33 4.56
C VAL A 113 -7.69 -12.77 4.39
N TYR A 114 -7.29 -11.79 5.18
CA TYR A 114 -5.94 -11.23 5.13
C TYR A 114 -4.88 -12.26 5.50
N LEU A 115 -5.13 -13.07 6.55
CA LEU A 115 -4.23 -14.16 6.93
C LEU A 115 -4.12 -15.19 5.80
N ALA A 116 -5.24 -15.59 5.20
CA ALA A 116 -5.23 -16.49 4.05
C ALA A 116 -4.43 -15.93 2.85
N PHE A 117 -4.51 -14.62 2.59
CA PHE A 117 -3.70 -13.97 1.56
C PHE A 117 -2.21 -13.98 1.90
N LEU A 118 -1.84 -13.65 3.14
CA LEU A 118 -0.46 -13.64 3.59
C LEU A 118 0.16 -15.04 3.47
N ASP A 119 -0.55 -16.08 3.89
CA ASP A 119 -0.08 -17.47 3.81
C ASP A 119 0.07 -17.92 2.35
N ARG A 120 -0.93 -17.64 1.51
CA ARG A 120 -0.98 -18.16 0.14
C ARG A 120 -0.11 -17.40 -0.85
N PHE A 121 0.12 -16.11 -0.59
CA PHE A 121 0.83 -15.22 -1.50
C PHE A 121 2.09 -14.63 -0.88
N ALA A 122 2.65 -15.25 0.16
CA ALA A 122 3.89 -14.81 0.82
C ALA A 122 5.00 -14.38 -0.16
N PRO A 123 5.30 -15.10 -1.26
CA PRO A 123 6.31 -14.66 -2.22
C PRO A 123 5.99 -13.31 -2.90
N ARG A 124 4.71 -12.98 -3.11
CA ARG A 124 4.27 -11.71 -3.70
C ARG A 124 4.40 -10.55 -2.72
N PHE A 125 4.06 -10.77 -1.45
CA PHE A 125 4.32 -9.80 -0.38
C PHE A 125 5.81 -9.55 -0.22
N ALA A 126 6.63 -10.61 -0.19
CA ALA A 126 8.07 -10.51 -0.14
C ALA A 126 8.63 -9.74 -1.35
N LYS A 127 8.08 -9.96 -2.56
CA LYS A 127 8.45 -9.21 -3.75
C LYS A 127 8.11 -7.72 -3.62
N ALA A 128 6.91 -7.37 -3.17
CA ALA A 128 6.51 -5.98 -2.96
C ALA A 128 7.45 -5.27 -1.96
N ILE A 129 7.72 -5.89 -0.82
CA ILE A 129 8.64 -5.36 0.20
C ILE A 129 10.05 -5.21 -0.36
N SER A 130 10.56 -6.23 -1.07
CA SER A 130 11.89 -6.21 -1.66
C SER A 130 12.02 -5.15 -2.75
N THR A 131 10.95 -4.90 -3.52
CA THR A 131 10.92 -3.82 -4.52
C THR A 131 11.03 -2.45 -3.85
N VAL A 132 10.33 -2.23 -2.73
CA VAL A 132 10.48 -0.97 -1.97
C VAL A 132 11.90 -0.83 -1.42
N ALA A 133 12.47 -1.90 -0.85
CA ALA A 133 13.81 -1.88 -0.26
C ALA A 133 14.93 -1.72 -1.30
N ALA A 134 14.72 -2.18 -2.54
CA ALA A 134 15.70 -2.11 -3.62
C ALA A 134 15.52 -0.89 -4.54
N ALA A 135 14.56 -0.01 -4.24
CA ALA A 135 14.33 1.19 -5.05
C ALA A 135 15.59 2.09 -5.07
N PRO A 136 15.86 2.77 -6.20
CA PRO A 136 16.92 3.77 -6.28
C PRO A 136 16.74 4.91 -5.26
N PRO A 137 17.77 5.74 -5.01
CA PRO A 137 17.65 6.90 -4.14
C PRO A 137 16.47 7.79 -4.53
N GLY A 138 15.60 8.07 -3.55
CA GLY A 138 14.35 8.79 -3.71
C GLY A 138 13.24 8.18 -2.87
N GLY A 139 12.12 8.88 -2.74
CA GLY A 139 10.95 8.35 -2.05
C GLY A 139 10.22 7.30 -2.88
N VAL A 140 9.60 6.33 -2.21
CA VAL A 140 8.79 5.27 -2.84
C VAL A 140 7.32 5.46 -2.50
N LEU A 141 6.44 5.49 -3.50
CA LEU A 141 4.99 5.42 -3.29
C LEU A 141 4.48 4.01 -3.48
N VAL A 142 3.70 3.50 -2.52
CA VAL A 142 3.03 2.19 -2.60
C VAL A 142 1.52 2.39 -2.69
N HIS A 143 0.88 1.84 -3.71
CA HIS A 143 -0.58 1.94 -3.86
C HIS A 143 -1.25 0.67 -4.41
N CYS A 144 -2.57 0.65 -4.32
CA CYS A 144 -3.43 -0.30 -5.02
C CYS A 144 -4.60 0.50 -5.66
N MET A 145 -5.83 0.00 -5.63
CA MET A 145 -6.99 0.79 -6.09
C MET A 145 -7.40 1.88 -5.08
N VAL A 146 -7.70 1.48 -3.85
CA VAL A 146 -8.23 2.37 -2.79
C VAL A 146 -7.14 2.77 -1.79
N GLY A 147 -6.01 2.08 -1.80
CA GLY A 147 -4.94 2.33 -0.84
C GLY A 147 -5.23 1.82 0.57
N LYS A 148 -6.21 0.91 0.75
CA LYS A 148 -6.63 0.38 2.05
C LYS A 148 -6.07 -1.00 2.32
N ASP A 149 -6.55 -2.04 1.61
CA ASP A 149 -6.28 -3.44 1.97
C ASP A 149 -4.87 -3.90 1.55
N ARG A 150 -4.62 -4.01 0.25
CA ARG A 150 -3.33 -4.48 -0.30
C ARG A 150 -2.17 -3.56 0.09
N THR A 151 -2.38 -2.25 -0.06
CA THR A 151 -1.43 -1.24 0.43
C THR A 151 -1.25 -1.34 1.93
N GLY A 152 -2.34 -1.43 2.71
CA GLY A 152 -2.25 -1.50 4.17
C GLY A 152 -1.50 -2.73 4.66
N LEU A 153 -1.67 -3.90 4.02
CA LEU A 153 -0.91 -5.10 4.35
C LEU A 153 0.59 -4.95 4.05
N VAL A 154 0.95 -4.42 2.87
CA VAL A 154 2.36 -4.18 2.52
C VAL A 154 2.98 -3.13 3.47
N VAL A 155 2.26 -2.05 3.74
CA VAL A 155 2.68 -0.98 4.67
C VAL A 155 2.86 -1.52 6.09
N ALA A 156 1.92 -2.32 6.58
CA ALA A 156 2.03 -2.94 7.90
C ALA A 156 3.29 -3.80 8.01
N LEU A 157 3.59 -4.61 6.99
CA LEU A 157 4.81 -5.41 6.97
C LEU A 157 6.09 -4.56 6.91
N LEU A 158 6.11 -3.49 6.10
CA LEU A 158 7.23 -2.54 6.04
C LEU A 158 7.49 -1.89 7.40
N LEU A 159 6.44 -1.37 8.05
CA LEU A 159 6.55 -0.75 9.37
C LEU A 159 6.98 -1.76 10.44
N ARG A 160 6.51 -3.02 10.38
CA ARG A 160 6.97 -4.08 11.28
C ARG A 160 8.44 -4.38 11.10
N LEU A 161 8.93 -4.46 9.86
CA LEU A 161 10.35 -4.69 9.56
C LEU A 161 11.21 -3.51 10.01
N ALA A 162 10.69 -2.28 9.93
CA ALA A 162 11.35 -1.09 10.45
C ALA A 162 11.37 -1.03 12.00
N GLY A 163 10.64 -1.90 12.69
CA GLY A 163 10.59 -1.94 14.16
C GLY A 163 9.53 -1.04 14.77
N VAL A 164 8.50 -0.64 14.03
CA VAL A 164 7.37 0.15 14.56
C VAL A 164 6.47 -0.72 15.45
N PRO A 165 6.02 -0.24 16.63
CA PRO A 165 5.10 -0.96 17.49
C PRO A 165 3.77 -1.32 16.81
N MET A 166 3.20 -2.47 17.18
CA MET A 166 1.94 -2.95 16.62
C MET A 166 0.78 -1.95 16.74
N ALA A 167 0.68 -1.23 17.87
CA ALA A 167 -0.37 -0.25 18.10
C ALA A 167 -0.31 0.92 17.10
N GLU A 168 0.90 1.38 16.78
CA GLU A 168 1.13 2.45 15.80
C GLU A 168 0.78 2.02 14.39
N ILE A 169 1.04 0.75 14.05
CA ILE A 169 0.70 0.17 12.75
C ILE A 169 -0.81 0.01 12.60
N ALA A 170 -1.47 -0.47 13.65
CA ALA A 170 -2.93 -0.55 13.67
C ALA A 170 -3.57 0.84 13.54
N ALA A 171 -3.00 1.86 14.21
CA ALA A 171 -3.44 3.24 14.10
C ALA A 171 -3.22 3.84 12.70
N ASP A 172 -2.10 3.55 12.02
CA ASP A 172 -1.91 3.95 10.62
C ASP A 172 -2.91 3.28 9.70
N TYR A 173 -3.13 1.97 9.87
CA TYR A 173 -4.09 1.21 9.07
C TYR A 173 -5.51 1.78 9.21
N ALA A 174 -5.96 2.03 10.45
CA ALA A 174 -7.30 2.53 10.76
C ALA A 174 -7.59 3.93 10.20
N GLN A 175 -6.56 4.74 9.88
CA GLN A 175 -6.77 6.04 9.22
C GLN A 175 -7.42 5.89 7.84
N SER A 176 -7.27 4.74 7.18
CA SER A 176 -7.90 4.50 5.88
C SER A 176 -9.43 4.32 5.93
N GLU A 177 -10.05 4.24 7.12
CA GLU A 177 -11.51 4.23 7.27
C GLU A 177 -12.14 5.62 7.13
N HIS A 178 -11.35 6.69 7.22
CA HIS A 178 -11.83 8.07 7.33
C HIS A 178 -11.57 8.90 6.07
N ASN A 179 -11.29 8.25 4.93
CA ASN A 179 -10.86 8.89 3.68
C ASN A 179 -11.90 8.76 2.56
#